data_AF-A0AAV3M5F7-F1
#
_entry.id   AF-A0AAV3M5F7-F1
#
_cell.length_a   1.000
_cell.length_b   1.000
_cell.length_c   1.000
_cell.angle_alpha   90.00
_cell.angle_beta   90.00
_cell.angle_gamma   90.00
#
_symmetry.space_group_name_H-M   'P 1'
#
loop_
_entity.id
_entity.type
_entity.pdbx_description
1 polymer ?
#
loop_
_entity_poly.entity_id
_entity_poly.type
_entity_poly.pdbx_seq_one_letter_code
_entity_poly.pdbx_strand_id
1 'polypeptide(L)'
;MSNVPRGIRNNNPGNIDYNPRNPWRGELAFDPSIEPRHSRFEKPEYGIRALFKLLRTYSTYAGKQGVGCGKIDTVEEIIERWAPAKDRNNTEGYINRVCKETGFGRRDCLDVYDKETAFKIAKAIVHVENGQQPYSDELFEKAWAML
;
A
#
# COMPACT_ATOMS: atom_id res chain seq x y z
N MET A 1 -7.61 -15.32 -22.01
CA MET A 1 -7.23 -13.89 -21.95
C MET A 1 -7.00 -13.55 -20.49
N SER A 2 -5.79 -13.19 -20.09
CA SER A 2 -5.54 -12.74 -18.71
C SER A 2 -6.25 -11.40 -18.51
N ASN A 3 -7.21 -11.36 -17.59
CA ASN A 3 -7.87 -10.13 -17.21
C ASN A 3 -6.88 -9.32 -16.35
N VAL A 4 -6.56 -8.09 -16.78
CA VAL A 4 -5.66 -7.20 -16.02
C VAL A 4 -6.27 -6.95 -14.63
N PRO A 5 -5.52 -7.14 -13.53
CA PRO A 5 -6.03 -6.88 -12.18
C PRO A 5 -6.62 -5.47 -12.03
N ARG A 6 -7.70 -5.35 -11.24
CA ARG A 6 -8.42 -4.09 -11.01
C ARG A 6 -7.48 -2.94 -10.60
N GLY A 7 -6.58 -3.18 -9.65
CA GLY A 7 -5.64 -2.16 -9.17
C GLY A 7 -4.75 -1.62 -10.29
N ILE A 8 -4.29 -2.49 -11.20
CA ILE A 8 -3.52 -2.07 -12.38
C ILE A 8 -4.39 -1.30 -13.36
N ARG A 9 -5.61 -1.79 -13.67
CA ARG A 9 -6.55 -1.09 -14.58
C ARG A 9 -6.92 0.30 -14.06
N ASN A 10 -7.04 0.45 -12.75
CA ASN A 10 -7.43 1.70 -12.09
C ASN A 10 -6.26 2.64 -11.80
N ASN A 11 -5.03 2.28 -12.19
CA ASN A 11 -3.79 2.96 -11.78
C ASN A 11 -3.69 3.13 -10.25
N ASN A 12 -4.26 2.20 -9.50
CA ASN A 12 -4.32 2.15 -8.05
C ASN A 12 -3.66 0.85 -7.57
N PRO A 13 -2.32 0.76 -7.58
CA PRO A 13 -1.61 -0.49 -7.31
C PRO A 13 -1.86 -1.07 -5.92
N GLY A 14 -2.19 -0.22 -4.95
CA GLY A 14 -2.51 -0.64 -3.58
C GLY A 14 -3.98 -0.97 -3.33
N ASN A 15 -4.85 -0.93 -4.36
CA ASN A 15 -6.31 -1.03 -4.19
C ASN A 15 -6.85 -0.11 -3.07
N ILE A 16 -6.39 1.14 -3.02
CA ILE A 16 -6.79 2.10 -2.00
C ILE A 16 -8.27 2.47 -2.18
N ASP A 17 -9.07 2.29 -1.13
CA ASP A 17 -10.49 2.69 -1.11
C ASP A 17 -10.66 4.19 -1.33
N TYR A 18 -11.67 4.57 -2.11
CA TYR A 18 -12.04 5.96 -2.30
C TYR A 18 -12.54 6.57 -1.00
N ASN A 19 -12.11 7.79 -0.70
CA ASN A 19 -12.63 8.57 0.41
C ASN A 19 -12.61 10.05 0.04
N PRO A 20 -13.77 10.75 0.04
CA PRO A 20 -13.84 12.16 -0.36
C PRO A 20 -13.02 13.11 0.53
N ARG A 21 -12.58 12.64 1.71
CA ARG A 21 -11.71 13.41 2.62
C ARG A 21 -10.21 13.28 2.30
N ASN A 22 -9.84 12.39 1.37
CA ASN A 22 -8.46 12.19 0.95
C ASN A 22 -8.26 12.83 -0.43
N PRO A 23 -7.81 14.09 -0.53
CA PRO A 23 -7.57 14.74 -1.81
C PRO A 23 -6.26 14.22 -2.41
N TRP A 24 -6.31 13.09 -3.10
CA TRP A 24 -5.11 12.54 -3.72
C TRP A 24 -4.74 13.32 -4.99
N ARG A 25 -3.43 13.53 -5.19
CA ARG A 25 -2.92 14.13 -6.43
C ARG A 25 -3.16 13.16 -7.59
N GLY A 26 -3.79 13.64 -8.66
CA GLY A 26 -4.03 12.85 -9.88
C GLY A 26 -5.11 11.77 -9.71
N GLU A 27 -5.94 11.85 -8.66
CA GLU A 27 -7.14 11.02 -8.55
C GLU A 27 -8.24 11.55 -9.48
N LEU A 28 -8.85 10.63 -10.21
CA LEU A 28 -9.96 10.90 -11.11
C LEU A 28 -11.25 11.10 -10.30
N ALA A 29 -12.20 11.85 -10.88
CA ALA A 29 -13.52 11.98 -10.30
C ALA A 29 -14.14 10.60 -9.99
N PHE A 30 -14.67 10.48 -8.77
CA PHE A 30 -15.31 9.25 -8.33
C PHE A 30 -16.59 9.02 -9.13
N ASP A 31 -16.69 7.84 -9.72
CA ASP A 31 -17.86 7.41 -10.48
C ASP A 31 -18.15 5.94 -10.14
N PRO A 32 -19.19 5.69 -9.32
CA PRO A 32 -19.51 4.34 -8.86
C PRO A 32 -20.02 3.43 -9.99
N SER A 33 -20.41 3.98 -11.14
CA SER A 33 -20.76 3.19 -12.33
C SER A 33 -19.54 2.56 -13.00
N ILE A 34 -18.34 3.12 -12.77
CA ILE A 34 -17.07 2.60 -13.31
C ILE A 34 -16.27 1.85 -12.23
N GLU A 35 -16.13 2.43 -11.04
CA GLU A 35 -15.48 1.79 -9.89
C GLU A 35 -16.23 2.15 -8.60
N PRO A 36 -16.95 1.20 -7.98
CA PRO A 36 -17.87 1.49 -6.88
C PRO A 36 -17.17 1.71 -5.52
N ARG A 37 -15.90 1.32 -5.37
CA ARG A 37 -15.23 1.29 -4.06
C ARG A 37 -13.87 1.97 -4.05
N HIS A 38 -13.05 1.73 -5.06
CA HIS A 38 -11.64 2.11 -5.00
C HIS A 38 -11.37 3.45 -5.70
N SER A 39 -10.32 4.12 -5.25
CA SER A 39 -9.76 5.28 -5.94
C SER A 39 -9.30 4.88 -7.35
N ARG A 40 -9.38 5.81 -8.31
CA ARG A 40 -8.79 5.67 -9.64
C ARG A 40 -7.86 6.83 -9.91
N PHE A 41 -6.72 6.57 -10.53
CA PHE A 41 -5.73 7.61 -10.79
C PHE A 41 -5.50 7.79 -12.29
N GLU A 42 -5.08 8.99 -12.69
CA GLU A 42 -4.69 9.29 -14.06
C GLU A 42 -3.51 8.44 -14.52
N LYS A 43 -2.57 8.15 -13.60
CA LYS A 43 -1.33 7.42 -13.86
C LYS A 43 -0.89 6.60 -12.64
N PRO A 44 -0.19 5.47 -12.84
CA PRO A 44 0.13 4.56 -11.74
C PRO A 44 1.08 5.17 -10.69
N GLU A 45 1.98 6.10 -11.05
CA GLU A 45 2.84 6.80 -10.09
C GLU A 45 2.05 7.61 -9.05
N TYR A 46 0.84 8.07 -9.39
CA TYR A 46 -0.04 8.75 -8.43
C TYR A 46 -0.64 7.78 -7.42
N GLY A 47 -1.04 6.58 -7.86
CA GLY A 47 -1.51 5.51 -6.97
C GLY A 47 -0.39 4.97 -6.06
N ILE A 48 0.83 4.80 -6.59
CA ILE A 48 2.00 4.41 -5.80
C ILE A 48 2.33 5.50 -4.76
N ARG A 49 2.26 6.77 -5.16
CA ARG A 49 2.45 7.89 -4.22
C ARG A 49 1.40 7.86 -3.11
N ALA A 50 0.13 7.61 -3.41
CA ALA A 50 -0.92 7.50 -2.40
C ALA A 50 -0.62 6.36 -1.41
N LEU A 51 -0.12 5.22 -1.89
CA LEU A 51 0.35 4.11 -1.06
C LEU A 51 1.47 4.56 -0.11
N PHE A 52 2.52 5.20 -0.63
CA PHE A 52 3.60 5.74 0.22
C PHE A 52 3.09 6.76 1.26
N LYS A 53 2.17 7.65 0.89
CA LYS A 53 1.55 8.59 1.84
C LYS A 53 0.79 7.87 2.94
N LEU A 54 0.08 6.79 2.61
CA LEU A 54 -0.61 5.97 3.62
C LEU A 54 0.39 5.29 4.56
N LEU A 55 1.49 4.73 4.06
CA LEU A 55 2.54 4.17 4.92
C LEU A 55 3.08 5.21 5.91
N ARG A 56 3.46 6.40 5.43
CA ARG A 56 3.90 7.50 6.30
C ARG A 56 2.81 7.92 7.28
N THR A 57 1.57 8.02 6.84
CA THR A 57 0.42 8.38 7.69
C THR A 57 0.21 7.33 8.78
N TYR A 58 0.32 6.04 8.47
CA TYR A 58 0.22 4.96 9.45
C TYR A 58 1.29 5.09 10.52
N SER A 59 2.54 5.36 10.13
CA SER A 59 3.66 5.55 11.06
C SER A 59 3.52 6.74 12.03
N THR A 60 2.52 7.63 11.83
CA THR A 60 2.22 8.70 12.79
C THR A 60 1.30 8.27 13.93
N TYR A 61 0.64 7.11 13.81
CA TYR A 61 -0.23 6.58 14.85
C TYR A 61 0.54 5.66 15.79
N ALA A 62 0.08 5.61 17.04
CA ALA A 62 0.60 4.68 18.05
C ALA A 62 0.46 3.22 17.59
N GLY A 63 1.49 2.44 17.84
CA GLY A 63 1.53 1.01 17.57
C GLY A 63 0.83 0.19 18.64
N LYS A 64 0.86 -1.13 18.49
CA LYS A 64 0.42 -2.07 19.53
C LYS A 64 1.39 -2.07 20.70
N GLN A 65 0.84 -2.16 21.91
CA GLN A 65 1.66 -2.26 23.11
C GLN A 65 2.58 -3.49 23.07
N GLY A 66 3.88 -3.28 23.27
CA GLY A 66 4.88 -4.36 23.27
C GLY A 66 5.24 -4.92 21.89
N VAL A 67 4.84 -4.25 20.81
CA VAL A 67 5.21 -4.58 19.43
C VAL A 67 5.93 -3.39 18.82
N GLY A 68 6.98 -3.65 18.03
CA GLY A 68 7.70 -2.61 17.29
C GLY A 68 8.36 -1.57 18.18
N CYS A 69 8.43 -0.33 17.68
CA CYS A 69 9.10 0.78 18.34
C CYS A 69 8.13 1.89 18.78
N GLY A 70 6.87 1.53 19.08
CA GLY A 70 5.87 2.39 19.74
C GLY A 70 4.92 3.13 18.79
N LYS A 71 5.18 3.07 17.49
CA LYS A 71 4.29 3.54 16.40
C LYS A 71 3.95 2.36 15.49
N ILE A 72 3.05 2.54 14.53
CA ILE A 72 2.84 1.53 13.48
C ILE A 72 4.08 1.50 12.58
N ASP A 73 5.02 0.61 12.90
CA ASP A 73 6.31 0.51 12.23
C ASP A 73 6.78 -0.91 11.95
N THR A 74 5.94 -1.90 12.18
CA THR A 74 6.25 -3.30 11.84
C THR A 74 5.45 -3.79 10.64
N VAL A 75 5.89 -4.86 9.99
CA VAL A 75 5.09 -5.52 8.94
C VAL A 75 3.73 -5.94 9.48
N GLU A 76 3.69 -6.51 10.69
CA GLU A 76 2.44 -6.92 11.35
C GLU A 76 1.45 -5.75 11.46
N GLU A 77 1.87 -4.63 12.04
CA GLU A 77 0.96 -3.51 12.28
C GLU A 77 0.56 -2.78 10.99
N ILE A 78 1.50 -2.62 10.05
CA ILE A 78 1.22 -2.00 8.75
C ILE A 78 0.16 -2.81 8.02
N ILE A 79 0.33 -4.13 7.92
CA ILE A 79 -0.55 -4.99 7.14
C ILE A 79 -1.89 -5.24 7.83
N GLU A 80 -1.94 -5.33 9.16
CA GLU A 80 -3.21 -5.39 9.87
C GLU A 80 -4.05 -4.12 9.71
N ARG A 81 -3.39 -2.97 9.58
CA ARG A 81 -4.08 -1.72 9.26
C ARG A 81 -4.48 -1.64 7.79
N TRP A 82 -3.64 -2.16 6.89
CA TRP A 82 -3.86 -2.14 5.44
C TRP A 82 -4.99 -3.09 5.02
N ALA A 83 -4.99 -4.31 5.52
CA ALA A 83 -5.95 -5.37 5.20
C ALA A 83 -6.46 -6.05 6.49
N PRO A 84 -7.36 -5.41 7.25
CA PRO A 84 -7.83 -5.92 8.54
C PRO A 84 -8.58 -7.25 8.41
N ALA A 85 -8.34 -8.18 9.35
CA ALA A 85 -9.02 -9.49 9.35
C ALA A 85 -10.54 -9.39 9.52
N LYS A 86 -11.02 -8.36 10.25
CA LYS A 86 -12.45 -8.06 10.42
C LYS A 86 -13.19 -7.82 9.10
N ASP A 87 -12.47 -7.40 8.07
CA ASP A 87 -13.02 -7.17 6.73
C ASP A 87 -12.94 -8.45 5.86
N ARG A 88 -12.70 -9.61 6.48
CA ARG A 88 -12.57 -10.95 5.88
C ARG A 88 -11.33 -11.13 5.01
N ASN A 89 -10.25 -10.39 5.30
CA ASN A 89 -8.95 -10.55 4.66
C ASN A 89 -8.15 -11.70 5.29
N ASN A 90 -7.32 -12.38 4.50
CA ASN A 90 -6.28 -13.28 5.02
C ASN A 90 -5.05 -12.48 5.47
N THR A 91 -5.20 -11.69 6.53
CA THR A 91 -4.15 -10.78 7.04
C THR A 91 -2.87 -11.52 7.41
N GLU A 92 -2.99 -12.71 8.01
CA GLU A 92 -1.83 -13.52 8.39
C GLU A 92 -1.05 -14.01 7.15
N GLY A 93 -1.75 -14.47 6.12
CA GLY A 93 -1.12 -14.81 4.84
C GLY A 93 -0.44 -13.61 4.18
N TYR A 94 -1.05 -12.43 4.28
CA TYR A 94 -0.49 -11.18 3.78
C TYR A 94 0.82 -10.85 4.51
N ILE A 95 0.82 -10.84 5.85
CA ILE A 95 2.03 -10.59 6.66
C ILE A 95 3.16 -11.55 6.25
N ASN A 96 2.87 -12.85 6.18
CA ASN A 96 3.87 -13.85 5.80
C ASN A 96 4.45 -13.63 4.41
N ARG A 97 3.62 -13.21 3.45
CA ARG A 97 4.06 -12.87 2.09
C ARG A 97 4.95 -11.64 2.07
N VAL A 98 4.59 -10.58 2.80
CA VAL A 98 5.39 -9.35 2.87
C VAL A 98 6.71 -9.60 3.57
N CYS A 99 6.75 -10.32 4.69
CA CYS A 99 8.01 -10.71 5.33
C CYS A 99 8.91 -11.48 4.36
N LYS A 100 8.36 -12.46 3.63
CA LYS A 100 9.12 -13.26 2.67
C LYS A 100 9.68 -12.42 1.51
N GLU A 101 8.88 -11.51 0.95
CA GLU A 101 9.30 -10.70 -0.21
C GLU A 101 10.28 -9.58 0.17
N THR A 102 10.14 -9.02 1.36
CA THR A 102 10.99 -7.91 1.82
C THR A 102 12.25 -8.35 2.56
N GLY A 103 12.24 -9.55 3.14
CA GLY A 103 13.27 -10.05 4.05
C GLY A 103 13.18 -9.48 5.46
N PHE A 104 12.19 -8.62 5.75
CA PHE A 104 11.98 -8.07 7.09
C PHE A 104 11.33 -9.10 8.02
N GLY A 105 11.74 -9.07 9.28
CA GLY A 105 11.05 -9.76 10.35
C GLY A 105 9.67 -9.15 10.61
N ARG A 106 8.75 -9.99 11.08
CA ARG A 106 7.35 -9.60 11.35
C ARG A 106 7.24 -8.36 12.25
N ARG A 107 8.15 -8.23 13.21
CA ARG A 107 8.15 -7.22 14.28
C ARG A 107 9.41 -6.36 14.30
N ASP A 108 10.18 -6.38 13.22
CA ASP A 108 11.32 -5.47 13.08
C ASP A 108 10.80 -4.03 13.05
N CYS A 109 11.51 -3.12 13.70
CA CYS A 109 11.18 -1.70 13.62
C CYS A 109 11.63 -1.16 12.26
N LEU A 110 10.66 -0.77 11.43
CA LEU A 110 10.89 -0.26 10.08
C LEU A 110 10.75 1.25 10.05
N ASP A 111 11.57 1.90 9.21
CA ASP A 111 11.41 3.32 8.91
C ASP A 111 10.85 3.52 7.51
N VAL A 112 9.55 3.84 7.40
CA VAL A 112 8.91 4.13 6.10
C VAL A 112 9.28 5.51 5.52
N TYR A 113 10.10 6.30 6.23
CA TYR A 113 10.74 7.49 5.67
C TYR A 113 12.05 7.15 4.97
N ASP A 114 12.67 6.01 5.29
CA ASP A 114 13.74 5.44 4.48
C ASP A 114 13.17 4.90 3.16
N LYS A 115 13.83 5.29 2.06
CA LYS A 115 13.33 5.02 0.70
C LYS A 115 13.36 3.53 0.39
N GLU A 116 14.44 2.83 0.75
CA GLU A 116 14.60 1.41 0.44
C GLU A 116 13.54 0.58 1.18
N THR A 117 13.31 0.90 2.45
CA THR A 117 12.29 0.28 3.30
C THR A 117 10.90 0.49 2.73
N ALA A 118 10.54 1.75 2.42
CA ALA A 118 9.24 2.07 1.83
C ALA A 118 9.02 1.35 0.49
N PHE A 119 10.04 1.29 -0.37
CA PHE A 119 9.96 0.63 -1.68
C PHE A 119 9.71 -0.87 -1.54
N LYS A 120 10.45 -1.55 -0.65
CA LYS A 120 10.26 -2.97 -0.38
C LYS A 120 8.84 -3.27 0.06
N ILE A 121 8.32 -2.53 1.06
CA ILE A 121 6.97 -2.71 1.57
C ILE A 121 5.93 -2.41 0.47
N ALA A 122 6.07 -1.31 -0.25
CA ALA A 122 5.13 -0.91 -1.29
C ALA A 122 5.07 -1.92 -2.44
N LYS A 123 6.22 -2.41 -2.92
CA LYS A 123 6.26 -3.45 -3.96
C LYS A 123 5.59 -4.74 -3.50
N ALA A 124 5.83 -5.16 -2.26
CA ALA A 124 5.20 -6.35 -1.69
C ALA A 124 3.68 -6.20 -1.55
N ILE A 125 3.19 -5.05 -1.09
CA ILE A 125 1.76 -4.72 -1.05
C ILE A 125 1.16 -4.83 -2.47
N VAL A 126 1.78 -4.16 -3.45
CA VAL A 126 1.29 -4.20 -4.85
C VAL A 126 1.23 -5.63 -5.39
N HIS A 127 2.22 -6.46 -5.07
CA HIS A 127 2.22 -7.86 -5.47
C HIS A 127 1.01 -8.59 -4.87
N VAL A 128 0.79 -8.50 -3.56
CA VAL A 128 -0.34 -9.17 -2.91
C VAL A 128 -1.68 -8.69 -3.47
N GLU A 129 -1.84 -7.38 -3.64
CA GLU A 129 -3.07 -6.75 -4.11
C GLU A 129 -3.47 -7.14 -5.54
N ASN A 130 -2.49 -7.41 -6.41
CA ASN A 130 -2.73 -7.65 -7.83
C ASN A 130 -2.32 -9.05 -8.30
N GLY A 131 -1.75 -9.87 -7.42
CA GLY A 131 -1.09 -11.13 -7.77
C GLY A 131 0.21 -10.95 -8.56
N GLN A 132 0.65 -9.71 -8.77
CA GLN A 132 1.85 -9.34 -9.51
C GLN A 132 2.27 -7.91 -9.18
N GLN A 133 3.55 -7.60 -9.36
CA GLN A 133 4.10 -6.25 -9.26
C GLN A 133 4.75 -5.92 -10.62
N PRO A 134 4.03 -5.27 -11.55
CA PRO A 134 4.50 -5.07 -12.93
C PRO A 134 5.25 -3.74 -13.15
N TYR A 135 5.39 -2.92 -12.10
CA TYR A 135 5.91 -1.55 -12.23
C TYR A 135 7.43 -1.51 -12.03
N SER A 136 8.11 -0.71 -12.84
CA SER A 136 9.56 -0.50 -12.71
C SER A 136 9.92 0.35 -11.49
N ASP A 137 11.16 0.22 -11.04
CA ASP A 137 11.74 1.03 -9.97
C ASP A 137 11.66 2.53 -10.28
N GLU A 138 11.85 2.91 -11.54
CA GLU A 138 11.70 4.29 -12.00
C GLU A 138 10.31 4.88 -11.68
N LEU A 139 9.25 4.06 -11.72
CA LEU A 139 7.91 4.51 -11.40
C LEU A 139 7.74 4.74 -9.89
N PHE A 140 8.36 3.89 -9.05
CA PHE A 140 8.41 4.13 -7.59
C PHE A 140 9.25 5.36 -7.26
N GLU A 141 10.36 5.60 -7.98
CA GLU A 141 11.17 6.82 -7.83
C GLU A 141 10.38 8.07 -8.18
N LYS A 142 9.65 8.06 -9.30
CA LYS A 142 8.72 9.15 -9.69
C LYS A 142 7.67 9.40 -8.60
N ALA A 143 7.06 8.35 -8.08
CA ALA A 143 6.08 8.44 -7.02
C ALA A 143 6.67 9.02 -5.72
N TRP A 144 7.86 8.57 -5.33
CA TRP A 144 8.57 9.00 -4.13
C TRP A 144 8.99 10.47 -4.20
N ALA A 145 9.47 10.92 -5.37
CA ALA A 145 9.85 12.32 -5.59
C ALA A 145 8.67 13.31 -5.49
N MET A 146 7.43 12.81 -5.52
CA MET A 146 6.21 13.61 -5.37
C MET A 146 5.62 13.60 -3.96
N LEU A 147 6.24 12.93 -2.98
CA LEU A 147 5.74 12.85 -1.60
C LEU A 147 5.75 14.20 -0.89
#